data_AF-A0A940PFB0-F1
#
_entry.id   AF-A0A940PFB0-F1
#
_cell.length_a   1.000
_cell.length_b   1.000
_cell.length_c   1.000
_cell.angle_alpha   90.00
_cell.angle_beta   90.00
_cell.angle_gamma   90.00
#
_symmetry.space_group_name_H-M   'P 1'
#
loop_
_entity.id
_entity.type
_entity.pdbx_description
1 polymer ?
#
loop_
_entity_poly.entity_id
_entity_poly.type
_entity_poly.pdbx_seq_one_letter_code
_entity_poly.pdbx_strand_id
1 'polypeptide(L)'
;MERIYGEITDNLTLLDNIVVKSQPNVSIQSRQDKDHHYYFMMNFSEESQTVELQAPIMDLVSNQRVSGQVTLAPYEVRVLIK
;
A
#
# COMPACT_ATOMS: atom_id res chain seq x y z
N MET A 1 -17.88 7.99 -13.67
CA MET A 1 -18.05 7.14 -12.47
C MET A 1 -17.01 7.41 -11.40
N GLU A 2 -15.72 7.60 -11.74
CA GLU A 2 -14.65 7.84 -10.74
C GLU A 2 -14.82 9.12 -9.90
N ARG A 3 -15.42 10.17 -10.47
CA ARG A 3 -15.51 11.49 -9.84
C ARG A 3 -16.34 11.56 -8.56
N ILE A 4 -17.40 10.74 -8.47
CA ILE A 4 -18.33 10.76 -7.32
C ILE A 4 -17.69 10.12 -6.08
N TYR A 5 -16.96 9.01 -6.28
CA TYR A 5 -16.36 8.29 -5.15
C TYR A 5 -15.13 8.99 -4.58
N GLY A 6 -14.37 9.73 -5.40
CA GLY A 6 -13.21 10.50 -4.93
C GLY A 6 -13.58 11.60 -3.91
N GLU A 7 -14.63 12.36 -4.19
CA GLU A 7 -15.10 13.43 -3.29
C GLU A 7 -15.61 12.86 -1.94
N ILE A 8 -16.18 11.66 -1.94
CA ILE A 8 -16.68 11.01 -0.72
C ILE A 8 -15.52 10.49 0.15
N THR A 9 -14.47 9.94 -0.46
CA THR A 9 -13.32 9.38 0.27
C THR A 9 -12.46 10.45 0.94
N ASP A 10 -12.32 11.63 0.32
CA ASP A 10 -11.56 12.76 0.88
C ASP A 10 -12.25 13.35 2.12
N ASN A 11 -13.59 13.41 2.11
CA ASN A 11 -14.38 13.99 3.21
C ASN A 11 -14.46 13.11 4.47
N LEU A 12 -14.19 11.80 4.36
CA LEU A 12 -14.36 10.85 5.47
C LEU A 12 -13.05 10.38 6.11
N THR A 13 -11.89 10.87 5.64
CA THR A 13 -10.56 10.48 6.17
C THR A 13 -10.42 8.95 6.26
N LEU A 14 -10.99 8.23 5.29
CA LEU A 14 -11.18 6.76 5.32
C LEU A 14 -9.88 5.96 5.16
N LEU A 15 -8.74 6.63 5.11
CA LEU A 15 -7.50 6.06 4.64
C LEU A 15 -6.42 6.26 5.71
N ASP A 16 -6.33 5.30 6.64
CA ASP A 16 -5.08 5.01 7.35
C ASP A 16 -4.10 4.39 6.33
N ASN A 17 -3.70 5.24 5.39
CA ASN A 17 -2.95 4.87 4.21
C ASN A 17 -1.48 4.81 4.56
N ILE A 18 -0.86 3.66 4.33
CA ILE A 18 0.60 3.52 4.45
C ILE A 18 1.36 4.14 3.27
N VAL A 19 0.63 4.59 2.23
CA VAL A 19 1.18 5.06 0.96
C VAL A 19 0.77 6.50 0.69
N VAL A 20 1.71 7.31 0.21
CA VAL A 20 1.52 8.73 -0.13
C VAL A 20 0.67 8.89 -1.39
N LYS A 21 0.85 7.99 -2.37
CA LYS A 21 0.15 8.03 -3.66
C LYS A 21 -0.17 6.63 -4.17
N SER A 22 -1.44 6.38 -4.47
CA SER A 22 -1.85 5.14 -5.13
C SER A 22 -1.34 5.11 -6.58
N GLN A 23 -0.77 3.97 -6.97
CA GLN A 23 -0.48 3.67 -8.37
C GLN A 23 -1.64 2.84 -8.91
N PRO A 24 -2.19 3.14 -10.11
CA PRO A 24 -3.34 2.41 -10.65
C PRO A 24 -3.14 0.89 -10.75
N ASN A 25 -1.89 0.48 -11.02
CA ASN A 25 -1.49 -0.91 -11.19
C ASN A 25 -1.08 -1.60 -9.88
N VAL A 26 -1.07 -0.86 -8.76
CA VAL A 26 -0.75 -1.41 -7.44
C VAL A 26 -2.01 -1.40 -6.58
N SER A 27 -2.46 -2.59 -6.21
CA SER A 27 -3.53 -2.74 -5.24
C SER A 27 -2.94 -2.80 -3.84
N ILE A 28 -3.54 -2.05 -2.92
CA ILE A 28 -3.23 -2.09 -1.50
C ILE A 28 -4.48 -2.59 -0.78
N GLN A 29 -4.36 -3.71 -0.09
CA GLN A 29 -5.41 -4.26 0.74
C GLN A 29 -4.92 -4.36 2.18
N SER A 30 -5.78 -4.15 3.16
CA SER A 30 -5.41 -4.26 4.57
C SER A 30 -6.25 -5.32 5.30
N ARG A 31 -5.65 -5.93 6.31
CA ARG A 31 -6.32 -6.79 7.29
C ARG A 31 -5.88 -6.35 8.68
N GLN A 32 -6.80 -6.33 9.63
CA GLN A 32 -6.50 -5.98 11.01
C GLN A 32 -6.91 -7.11 11.95
N ASP A 33 -6.08 -7.38 12.95
CA ASP A 33 -6.47 -8.13 14.14
C ASP A 33 -6.47 -7.20 15.37
N LYS A 34 -6.38 -7.75 16.60
CA LYS A 34 -6.40 -6.94 17.82
C LYS A 34 -5.11 -6.17 18.05
N ASP A 35 -3.99 -6.68 17.55
CA ASP A 35 -2.64 -6.25 17.90
C ASP A 35 -1.88 -5.68 16.70
N HIS A 36 -2.31 -6.01 15.47
CA HIS A 36 -1.56 -5.74 14.24
C HIS A 36 -2.44 -5.29 13.07
N HIS A 37 -1.87 -4.40 12.25
CA HIS A 37 -2.39 -4.01 10.94
C HIS A 37 -1.46 -4.53 9.84
N TYR A 38 -2.00 -5.39 8.98
CA TYR A 38 -1.29 -5.97 7.84
C TYR A 38 -1.71 -5.27 6.56
N TYR A 39 -0.75 -4.99 5.69
CA TYR A 39 -0.98 -4.39 4.37
C TYR A 39 -0.35 -5.27 3.28
N PHE A 40 -1.12 -5.54 2.24
CA PHE A 40 -0.70 -6.31 1.07
C PHE A 40 -0.56 -5.34 -0.10
N MET A 41 0.66 -5.05 -0.50
CA MET A 41 0.96 -4.26 -1.71
C MET A 41 1.22 -5.22 -2.86
N MET A 42 0.36 -5.20 -3.87
CA MET A 42 0.37 -6.15 -4.97
C MET A 42 0.50 -5.40 -6.29
N ASN A 43 1.57 -5.67 -7.04
CA ASN A 43 1.71 -5.19 -8.40
C ASN A 43 0.92 -6.10 -9.36
N PHE A 44 -0.10 -5.58 -10.02
CA PHE A 44 -0.90 -6.33 -11.00
C PHE A 44 -0.46 -6.11 -12.47
N SER A 45 0.73 -5.56 -12.68
CA SER A 45 1.28 -5.30 -14.01
C SER A 45 2.54 -6.11 -14.33
N GLU A 46 2.86 -6.16 -15.61
CA GLU A 46 4.09 -6.76 -16.17
C GLU A 46 5.31 -5.83 -16.03
N GLU A 47 5.12 -4.63 -15.48
CA GLU A 47 6.16 -3.61 -15.32
C GLU A 47 6.47 -3.39 -13.83
N SER A 48 7.70 -2.96 -13.54
CA SER A 48 8.04 -2.55 -12.18
C SER A 48 7.25 -1.32 -11.77
N GLN A 49 6.66 -1.35 -10.58
CA GLN A 49 5.89 -0.25 -10.01
C GLN A 49 6.59 0.31 -8.78
N THR A 50 6.70 1.64 -8.70
CA THR A 50 7.28 2.32 -7.54
C THR A 50 6.19 2.98 -6.72
N VAL A 51 6.18 2.68 -5.43
CA VAL A 51 5.22 3.16 -4.44
C VAL A 51 5.97 3.96 -3.38
N GLU A 52 5.42 5.10 -2.96
CA GLU A 52 6.00 5.93 -1.91
C GLU A 52 5.27 5.70 -0.58
N LEU A 53 5.99 5.25 0.44
CA LEU A 53 5.47 5.02 1.78
C LEU A 53 5.41 6.33 2.59
N GLN A 54 4.35 6.51 3.39
CA GLN A 54 4.22 7.67 4.27
C GLN A 54 5.20 7.64 5.45
N ALA A 55 5.54 6.44 5.94
CA ALA A 55 6.42 6.23 7.07
C ALA A 55 7.16 4.88 6.96
N PRO A 56 8.28 4.69 7.69
CA PRO A 56 8.96 3.40 7.77
C PRO A 56 8.08 2.31 8.36
N ILE A 57 7.96 1.17 7.67
CA ILE A 57 7.12 0.03 8.05
C ILE A 57 7.89 -1.28 7.91
N MET A 58 7.53 -2.30 8.68
CA MET A 58 8.20 -3.60 8.65
C MET A 58 7.66 -4.44 7.50
N ASP A 59 8.54 -4.97 6.65
CA ASP A 59 8.22 -5.99 5.66
C ASP A 59 8.35 -7.37 6.33
N LEU A 60 7.24 -8.10 6.39
CA LEU A 60 7.16 -9.40 7.07
C LEU A 60 7.91 -10.51 6.34
N VAL A 61 8.05 -10.41 5.01
CA VAL A 61 8.68 -11.47 4.21
C VAL A 61 10.20 -11.34 4.29
N SER A 62 10.72 -10.13 4.17
CA SER A 62 12.17 -9.87 4.29
C SER A 62 12.64 -9.65 5.73
N ASN A 63 11.73 -9.41 6.67
CA ASN A 63 12.00 -8.99 8.04
C ASN A 63 12.88 -7.73 8.12
N GLN A 64 12.69 -6.82 7.16
CA GLN A 64 13.42 -5.56 7.07
C GLN A 64 12.47 -4.38 7.14
N ARG A 65 12.95 -3.28 7.72
CA ARG A 65 12.21 -2.02 7.70
C ARG A 65 12.41 -1.32 6.36
N VAL A 66 11.31 -1.06 5.66
CA VAL A 66 11.29 -0.35 4.38
C VAL A 66 10.73 1.06 4.58
N SER A 67 11.24 2.03 3.83
CA SER A 67 10.85 3.45 3.94
C SER A 67 11.08 4.19 2.63
N GLY A 68 10.33 5.28 2.42
CA GLY A 68 10.46 6.09 1.21
C GLY A 68 9.91 5.35 -0.01
N GLN A 69 10.69 5.25 -1.08
CA GLN A 69 10.28 4.57 -2.31
C GLN A 69 10.56 3.08 -2.25
N VAL A 70 9.53 2.29 -2.50
CA VAL A 70 9.59 0.83 -2.62
C VAL A 70 9.24 0.45 -4.05
N THR A 71 10.14 -0.27 -4.72
CA THR A 71 9.89 -0.82 -6.05
C THR A 71 9.43 -2.26 -5.92
N LEU A 72 8.30 -2.55 -6.55
CA LEU A 72 7.74 -3.87 -6.76
C LEU A 72 8.07 -4.31 -8.18
N ALA A 73 8.73 -5.45 -8.34
CA ALA A 73 8.91 -6.12 -9.61
C ALA A 73 7.54 -6.57 -10.19
N PRO A 74 7.49 -6.99 -11.47
CA PRO A 74 6.26 -7.53 -12.07
C PRO A 74 5.66 -8.64 -11.21
N TYR A 75 4.38 -8.49 -10.86
CA TYR A 75 3.65 -9.41 -9.98
C TYR A 75 4.23 -9.61 -8.57
N GLU A 76 5.16 -8.75 -8.14
CA GLU A 76 5.68 -8.79 -6.77
C GLU A 76 4.59 -8.39 -5.77
N VAL A 77 4.56 -9.12 -4.66
CA VAL A 77 3.72 -8.84 -3.51
C VAL A 77 4.62 -8.59 -2.30
N ARG A 78 4.37 -7.50 -1.59
CA ARG A 78 4.96 -7.24 -0.28
C ARG A 78 3.89 -7.22 0.79
N VAL A 79 4.22 -7.83 1.92
CA VAL A 79 3.36 -7.87 3.10
C VAL A 79 4.00 -7.04 4.18
N LEU A 80 3.34 -5.97 4.57
CA LEU A 80 3.83 -5.00 5.55
C LEU A 80 3.01 -5.09 6.83
N ILE A 81 3.64 -4.83 7.97
CA ILE A 81 2.98 -4.81 9.28
C ILE A 81 3.27 -3.49 10.00
N LYS A 82 2.21 -2.91 10.56
CA LYS A 82 2.23 -1.74 11.45
C LYS A 82 1.91 -2.17 12.86
#